data_AF-A0A8J5F7S5-F1
#
_entry.id   AF-A0A8J5F7S5-F1
#
_cell.length_a   1.000
_cell.length_b   1.000
_cell.length_c   1.000
_cell.angle_alpha   90.00
_cell.angle_beta   90.00
_cell.angle_gamma   90.00
#
_symmetry.space_group_name_H-M   'P 1'
#
loop_
_entity.id
_entity.type
_entity.pdbx_description
1 polymer ?
#
loop_
_entity_poly.entity_id
_entity_poly.type
_entity_poly.pdbx_seq_one_letter_code
_entity_poly.pdbx_strand_id
1 'polypeptide(L)'
;MGYHGKGRSFASASGRDPALVNKSSDFLKEQVLVPPYWRQDENKGMTQADGRWLLPDRDDHELEDHPQDTHHFLRRLGFAGHQQT
;
A
#
# COMPACT_ATOMS: atom_id res chain seq x y z
N MET A 1 -17.42 -0.03 -13.17
CA MET A 1 -16.37 -0.57 -14.06
C MET A 1 -16.70 -0.18 -15.49
N GLY A 2 -15.73 0.24 -16.32
CA GLY A 2 -16.06 0.78 -17.65
C GLY A 2 -16.07 -0.20 -18.83
N TYR A 3 -15.78 -1.48 -18.56
CA TYR A 3 -15.80 -2.53 -19.57
C TYR A 3 -17.23 -3.04 -19.80
N HIS A 4 -17.67 -3.07 -21.07
CA HIS A 4 -19.02 -3.47 -21.46
C HIS A 4 -19.05 -4.71 -22.38
N GLY A 5 -17.91 -5.36 -22.61
CA GLY A 5 -17.80 -6.53 -23.50
C GLY A 5 -16.96 -6.26 -24.75
N LYS A 6 -16.53 -7.34 -25.41
CA LYS A 6 -15.69 -7.29 -26.60
C LYS A 6 -16.43 -6.59 -27.76
N GLY A 7 -15.72 -5.69 -28.45
CA GLY A 7 -16.29 -4.91 -29.57
C GLY A 7 -17.24 -3.79 -29.16
N ARG A 8 -17.45 -3.56 -27.86
CA ARG A 8 -18.23 -2.43 -27.35
C ARG A 8 -17.30 -1.32 -26.85
N SER A 9 -17.77 -0.08 -26.95
CA SER A 9 -17.04 1.07 -26.44
C SER A 9 -16.86 0.99 -24.93
N PHE A 10 -15.70 1.46 -24.45
CA PHE A 10 -15.52 1.73 -23.04
C PHE A 10 -16.35 2.95 -22.65
N ALA A 11 -17.07 2.89 -21.53
CA ALA A 11 -17.82 4.01 -20.99
C ALA A 11 -17.70 3.98 -19.46
N SER A 12 -17.50 5.13 -18.81
CA SER A 12 -17.38 5.14 -17.36
C SER A 12 -18.74 4.81 -16.71
N ALA A 13 -18.92 3.58 -16.22
CA ALA A 13 -20.18 3.16 -15.59
C ALA A 13 -20.15 3.26 -14.05
N SER A 14 -19.06 3.77 -13.47
CA SER A 14 -18.93 3.94 -12.02
C SER A 14 -18.20 5.24 -11.76
N GLY A 15 -18.64 6.05 -10.79
CA GLY A 15 -17.95 7.26 -10.32
C GLY A 15 -16.61 6.99 -9.63
N ARG A 16 -15.86 5.97 -10.07
CA ARG A 16 -14.53 5.62 -9.59
C ARG A 16 -13.54 6.61 -10.17
N ASP A 17 -12.79 7.24 -9.27
CA ASP A 17 -11.76 8.20 -9.66
C ASP A 17 -10.67 7.51 -10.53
N PRO A 18 -10.38 8.03 -11.74
CA PRO A 18 -9.29 7.55 -12.58
C PRO A 18 -7.94 7.57 -11.86
N ALA A 19 -7.69 8.50 -10.95
CA ALA A 19 -6.41 8.62 -10.23
C ALA A 19 -6.05 7.33 -9.48
N LEU A 20 -7.05 6.55 -9.04
CA LEU A 20 -6.82 5.26 -8.39
C LEU A 20 -6.10 4.23 -9.26
N VAL A 21 -6.10 4.39 -10.59
CA VAL A 21 -5.32 3.53 -11.50
C VAL A 21 -3.82 3.69 -11.20
N ASN A 22 -3.34 4.93 -11.07
CA ASN A 22 -1.93 5.22 -10.81
C ASN A 22 -1.53 5.06 -9.33
N LYS A 23 -2.41 4.51 -8.46
CA LYS A 23 -2.10 4.28 -7.03
C LYS A 23 -0.78 3.53 -6.86
N SER A 24 -0.56 2.51 -7.69
CA SER A 24 0.66 1.68 -7.71
C SER A 24 1.10 1.36 -9.14
N SER A 25 0.79 2.24 -10.10
CA SER A 25 1.09 2.05 -11.52
C SER A 25 1.32 3.38 -12.25
N ASP A 26 1.68 3.28 -13.53
CA ASP A 26 1.83 4.39 -14.47
C ASP A 26 1.07 4.07 -15.77
N PHE A 27 -0.26 3.94 -15.69
CA PHE A 27 -1.10 3.56 -16.83
C PHE A 27 -1.95 4.72 -17.36
N LEU A 28 -2.16 5.77 -16.57
CA LEU A 28 -2.86 6.95 -17.03
C LEU A 28 -2.00 7.75 -18.00
N LYS A 29 -2.66 8.42 -18.94
CA LYS A 29 -1.97 9.33 -19.85
C LYS A 29 -1.55 10.60 -19.12
N GLU A 30 -0.40 11.16 -19.50
CA GLU A 30 0.15 12.38 -18.90
C GLU A 30 -0.81 13.57 -18.90
N GLN A 31 -1.72 13.69 -19.88
CA GLN A 31 -2.68 14.81 -19.95
C GLN A 31 -3.68 14.82 -18.78
N VAL A 32 -3.82 13.71 -18.06
CA VAL A 32 -4.67 13.61 -16.87
C VAL A 32 -3.96 14.18 -15.62
N LEU A 33 -2.65 14.47 -15.70
CA LEU A 33 -1.83 15.11 -14.67
C LEU A 33 -1.86 14.40 -13.30
N VAL A 34 -2.11 13.09 -13.30
CA VAL A 34 -2.01 12.26 -12.10
C VAL A 34 -0.60 11.65 -12.04
N PRO A 35 0.18 11.91 -10.97
CA PRO A 35 1.50 11.32 -10.83
C PRO A 35 1.45 9.79 -10.85
N PRO A 36 2.43 9.12 -11.47
CA PRO A 36 2.58 7.69 -11.38
C PRO A 36 2.94 7.27 -9.95
N TYR A 37 2.52 6.07 -9.54
CA TYR A 37 2.83 5.49 -8.22
C TYR A 37 2.57 6.44 -7.03
N TRP A 38 1.50 7.24 -7.10
CA TRP A 38 1.31 8.36 -6.17
C TRP A 38 1.08 7.94 -4.72
N ARG A 39 0.59 6.72 -4.46
CA ARG A 39 0.35 6.29 -3.08
C ARG A 39 1.68 6.01 -2.42
N GLN A 40 1.98 6.84 -1.45
CA GLN A 40 3.09 6.66 -0.52
C GLN A 40 2.60 7.09 0.85
N ASP A 41 3.16 6.49 1.90
CA ASP A 41 2.95 7.00 3.25
C ASP A 41 3.57 8.38 3.38
N GLU A 42 2.99 9.20 4.25
CA GLU A 42 3.54 10.52 4.55
C GLU A 42 5.00 10.36 4.99
N ASN A 43 5.90 11.15 4.38
CA ASN A 43 7.35 11.05 4.62
C ASN A 43 7.92 9.62 4.49
N LYS A 44 7.29 8.76 3.65
CA LYS A 44 7.64 7.33 3.53
C LYS A 44 7.55 6.57 4.85
N GLY A 45 6.67 6.99 5.75
CA GLY A 45 6.50 6.40 7.08
C GLY A 45 7.48 6.92 8.12
N MET A 46 8.35 7.88 7.79
CA MET A 46 9.24 8.50 8.77
C MET A 46 8.51 9.54 9.61
N THR A 47 8.85 9.61 10.89
CA THR A 47 8.35 10.61 11.83
C THR A 47 9.51 11.48 12.32
N GLN A 48 9.23 12.75 12.63
CA GLN A 48 10.23 13.67 13.15
C GLN A 48 10.11 13.78 14.67
N ALA A 49 11.21 13.51 15.38
CA ALA A 49 11.33 13.68 16.82
C ALA A 49 12.67 14.37 17.15
N ASP A 50 12.64 15.43 17.94
CA ASP A 50 13.82 16.20 18.36
C ASP A 50 14.75 16.62 17.20
N GLY A 51 14.15 17.00 16.07
CA GLY A 51 14.87 17.43 14.86
C GLY A 51 15.52 16.29 14.06
N ARG A 52 15.28 15.02 14.43
CA ARG A 52 15.75 13.83 13.72
C ARG A 52 14.59 13.12 13.05
N TRP A 53 14.85 12.54 11.87
CA TRP A 53 13.91 11.67 11.19
C TRP A 53 14.14 10.22 11.64
N LEU A 54 13.11 9.59 12.16
CA LEU A 54 13.13 8.22 12.64
C LEU A 54 12.10 7.40 11.86
N LEU A 55 12.41 6.14 11.60
CA LEU A 55 11.40 5.17 11.18
C LEU A 55 10.85 4.55 12.48
N PRO A 56 9.56 4.72 12.80
CA PRO A 56 9.00 4.08 13.98
C PRO A 56 9.08 2.56 13.84
N ASP A 57 9.24 1.87 14.97
CA ASP A 57 9.01 0.43 15.00
C ASP A 57 7.58 0.15 14.58
N ARG A 58 7.35 -0.97 13.89
CA ARG A 58 6.00 -1.36 13.48
C ARG A 58 5.19 -1.63 14.74
N ASP A 59 4.05 -0.97 14.88
CA ASP A 59 3.12 -1.29 15.97
C ASP A 59 2.75 -2.77 15.92
N ASP A 60 2.69 -3.42 17.08
CA ASP A 60 2.34 -4.85 17.19
C ASP A 60 0.97 -5.15 16.54
N HIS A 61 0.08 -4.16 16.51
CA HIS A 61 -1.23 -4.22 15.84
C HIS A 61 -1.15 -4.25 14.31
N GLU A 62 -0.09 -3.74 13.68
CA GLU A 62 0.12 -3.87 12.23
C GLU A 62 0.63 -5.26 11.82
N LEU A 63 1.10 -6.05 12.78
CA LEU A 63 1.47 -7.46 12.59
C LEU A 63 0.26 -8.40 12.73
N GLU A 64 -0.90 -7.91 13.22
CA GLU A 64 -2.10 -8.72 13.44
C GLU A 64 -2.90 -9.03 12.16
N ASP A 65 -2.63 -8.35 11.04
CA ASP A 65 -3.30 -8.63 9.75
C ASP A 65 -2.63 -9.79 8.97
N HIS A 66 -1.70 -10.49 9.62
CA HIS A 66 -1.11 -11.70 9.10
C HIS A 66 -2.02 -12.91 9.35
N PRO A 67 -2.13 -13.85 8.40
CA PRO A 67 -2.86 -15.08 8.65
C PRO A 67 -2.25 -15.80 9.87
N GLN A 68 -3.11 -16.46 10.65
CA GLN A 68 -2.80 -16.98 12.00
C GLN A 68 -1.55 -17.88 12.07
N ASP A 69 -1.19 -18.50 10.95
CA ASP A 69 -0.04 -19.38 10.76
C ASP A 69 1.29 -18.64 10.56
N THR A 70 1.27 -17.34 10.31
CA THR A 70 2.48 -16.52 10.07
C THR A 70 3.44 -16.59 11.26
N HIS A 71 2.94 -16.51 12.49
CA HIS A 71 3.79 -16.62 13.68
C HIS A 71 4.46 -18.01 13.79
N HIS A 72 3.75 -19.08 13.42
CA HIS A 72 4.30 -20.43 13.38
C HIS A 72 5.44 -20.55 12.35
N PHE A 73 5.26 -20.00 11.15
CA PHE A 73 6.29 -20.02 10.11
C PHE A 73 7.50 -19.16 10.47
N LEU A 74 7.30 -17.97 11.04
CA LEU A 74 8.39 -17.10 11.50
C LEU A 74 9.22 -17.77 12.60
N ARG A 75 8.56 -18.48 13.53
CA ARG A 75 9.26 -19.30 14.53
C ARG A 75 10.07 -20.43 13.91
N ARG A 76 9.51 -21.15 12.95
CA ARG A 76 10.22 -22.23 12.22
C ARG A 76 11.44 -21.71 11.46
N LEU A 77 11.37 -20.48 10.96
CA LEU A 77 12.46 -19.81 10.25
C LEU A 77 13.49 -19.15 11.19
N GLY A 78 13.27 -19.19 12.52
CA GLY A 78 14.18 -18.62 13.51
C GLY A 78 14.04 -17.12 13.75
N PHE A 79 12.96 -16.49 13.26
CA PHE A 79 12.70 -15.05 13.41
C PHE A 79 11.85 -14.70 14.65
N ALA A 80 11.37 -15.69 15.41
CA ALA A 80 10.62 -15.43 16.63
C ALA A 80 11.56 -15.37 17.84
N GLY A 81 12.10 -14.19 18.11
CA GLY A 81 12.88 -13.95 19.32
C GLY A 81 13.02 -12.45 19.53
N HIS A 82 12.19 -11.90 20.40
CA HIS A 82 12.51 -10.86 21.38
C HIS A 82 11.23 -10.55 22.14
N GLN A 83 10.98 -11.29 23.23
CA GLN A 83 10.13 -10.80 24.30
C GLN A 83 10.96 -9.74 25.02
N GLN A 84 10.51 -8.48 24.99
CA GLN A 84 11.07 -7.44 25.84
C GLN A 84 10.45 -7.61 27.24
N THR A 85 11.34 -7.58 28.24
CA THR A 85 11.09 -7.69 29.69
C THR A 85 10.13 -6.65 30.22
#